data_AF-A0A7K2QEQ9-F1
#
_entry.id   AF-A0A7K2QEQ9-F1
#
_cell.length_a   1.000
_cell.length_b   1.000
_cell.length_c   1.000
_cell.angle_alpha   90.00
_cell.angle_beta   90.00
_cell.angle_gamma   90.00
#
_symmetry.space_group_name_H-M   'P 1'
#
loop_
_entity.id
_entity.type
_entity.pdbx_description
1 polymer ?
#
loop_
_entity_poly.entity_id
_entity_poly.type
_entity_poly.pdbx_seq_one_letter_code
_entity_poly.pdbx_strand_id
1 'polypeptide(L)'
;MLDETPDTPDWWLLRLGRKLRKRQGQLDEWWRYYIGEPPLPELPQNAQQAFVDFQRKSRTNFCQLISNASVHRLFALGVTGPDGEPDDRASRWWQANRLDSRQKLVFRAAMSQATGYMMVGPHPRRTEDNGRPSPLITPEHPRECIVEYDPETGEPYVGLKAIRNDIDGYGYAWVLYDDTRFPYRTRERCGSRLPWGPDSWEYIGTTDDGEPHDLGMVQLVEFARMPDLGEDPTPEFAGVVDIQDRVNMGILNRMAASRYSGFRQKWIKGHKFAKKVDPAT
;
A
#
# COMPACT_ATOMS: atom_id res chain seq x y z
N MET A 1 -2.10 -24.42 -18.90
CA MET A 1 -2.82 -24.05 -17.66
C MET A 1 -1.77 -24.09 -16.56
N LEU A 2 -1.78 -23.13 -15.63
CA LEU A 2 -0.80 -23.11 -14.54
C LEU A 2 -0.96 -24.36 -13.65
N ASP A 3 0.16 -24.89 -13.15
CA ASP A 3 0.15 -26.01 -12.20
C ASP A 3 -0.38 -25.53 -10.83
N GLU A 4 -1.40 -26.20 -10.30
CA GLU A 4 -1.95 -25.91 -8.97
C GLU A 4 -1.45 -26.90 -7.90
N THR A 5 -0.45 -27.73 -8.23
CA THR A 5 0.23 -28.57 -7.26
C THR A 5 0.87 -27.69 -6.18
N PRO A 6 0.60 -27.92 -4.88
CA PRO A 6 1.17 -27.12 -3.81
C PRO A 6 2.69 -27.00 -3.90
N ASP A 7 3.19 -25.84 -3.49
CA ASP A 7 4.61 -25.48 -3.44
C ASP A 7 5.32 -25.27 -4.79
N THR A 8 4.61 -25.45 -5.91
CA THR A 8 5.12 -25.05 -7.23
C THR A 8 5.13 -23.52 -7.39
N PRO A 9 6.02 -22.96 -8.25
CA PRO A 9 6.03 -21.54 -8.55
C PRO A 9 4.68 -21.01 -9.06
N ASP A 10 4.00 -21.79 -9.90
CA ASP A 10 2.67 -21.49 -10.44
C ASP A 10 1.60 -21.41 -9.34
N TRP A 11 1.64 -22.33 -8.39
CA TRP A 11 0.74 -22.32 -7.24
C TRP A 11 1.01 -21.13 -6.33
N TRP A 12 2.27 -20.82 -6.06
CA TRP A 12 2.66 -19.65 -5.26
C TRP A 12 2.25 -18.34 -5.92
N LEU A 13 2.41 -18.21 -7.24
CA LEU A 13 1.93 -17.07 -8.03
C LEU A 13 0.43 -16.83 -7.78
N LEU A 14 -0.39 -17.86 -7.92
CA LEU A 14 -1.84 -17.75 -7.74
C LEU A 14 -2.23 -17.51 -6.28
N ARG A 15 -1.63 -18.24 -5.34
CA ARG A 15 -1.91 -18.13 -3.90
C ARG A 15 -1.57 -16.73 -3.39
N LEU A 16 -0.33 -16.28 -3.61
CA LEU A 16 0.13 -14.96 -3.18
C LEU A 16 -0.58 -13.85 -3.93
N GLY A 17 -0.86 -14.01 -5.23
CA GLY A 17 -1.63 -13.04 -6.00
C GLY A 17 -3.05 -12.84 -5.46
N ARG A 18 -3.74 -13.94 -5.11
CA ARG A 18 -5.06 -13.89 -4.46
C ARG A 18 -4.98 -13.24 -3.06
N LYS A 19 -3.95 -13.55 -2.26
CA LYS A 19 -3.69 -12.92 -0.94
C LYS A 19 -3.44 -11.42 -1.08
N LEU A 20 -2.60 -11.03 -2.04
CA LEU A 20 -2.30 -9.64 -2.40
C LEU A 20 -3.56 -8.88 -2.82
N ARG A 21 -4.45 -9.49 -3.62
CA ARG A 21 -5.74 -8.91 -4.00
C ARG A 21 -6.67 -8.72 -2.79
N LYS A 22 -6.76 -9.71 -1.90
CA LYS A 22 -7.64 -9.68 -0.73
C LYS A 22 -7.32 -8.49 0.19
N ARG A 23 -6.03 -8.17 0.38
CA ARG A 23 -5.61 -7.07 1.26
C ARG A 23 -5.69 -5.67 0.63
N GLN A 24 -5.91 -5.53 -0.68
CA GLN A 24 -5.97 -4.21 -1.35
C GLN A 24 -6.98 -3.27 -0.69
N GLY A 25 -8.17 -3.77 -0.35
CA GLY A 25 -9.22 -2.95 0.26
C GLY A 25 -8.81 -2.34 1.61
N GLN A 26 -8.14 -3.14 2.44
CA GLN A 26 -7.60 -2.68 3.72
C GLN A 26 -6.49 -1.63 3.52
N LEU A 27 -5.58 -1.88 2.57
CA LEU A 27 -4.51 -0.94 2.22
C LEU A 27 -5.06 0.37 1.64
N ASP A 28 -6.13 0.32 0.83
CA ASP A 28 -6.86 1.47 0.30
C ASP A 28 -7.47 2.30 1.43
N GLU A 29 -8.12 1.64 2.38
CA GLU A 29 -8.74 2.27 3.54
C GLU A 29 -7.70 3.00 4.39
N TRP A 30 -6.62 2.33 4.79
CA TRP A 30 -5.56 2.96 5.57
C TRP A 30 -4.90 4.12 4.82
N TRP A 31 -4.69 3.96 3.51
CA TRP A 31 -4.18 5.06 2.68
C TRP A 31 -5.10 6.26 2.69
N ARG A 32 -6.42 6.07 2.61
CA ARG A 32 -7.42 7.15 2.67
C ARG A 32 -7.36 7.90 3.99
N TYR A 33 -7.25 7.20 5.12
CA TYR A 33 -7.05 7.86 6.42
C TYR A 33 -5.73 8.65 6.44
N TYR A 34 -4.63 8.04 5.97
CA TYR A 34 -3.33 8.70 5.92
C TYR A 34 -3.31 9.97 5.04
N ILE A 35 -3.95 9.98 3.87
CA ILE A 35 -3.97 11.18 3.01
C ILE A 35 -5.02 12.22 3.45
N GLY A 36 -5.81 11.95 4.50
CA GLY A 36 -6.84 12.87 4.97
C GLY A 36 -8.13 12.82 4.16
N GLU A 37 -8.38 11.70 3.48
CA GLU A 37 -9.61 11.40 2.76
C GLU A 37 -10.41 10.23 3.37
N PRO A 38 -10.61 10.20 4.70
CA PRO A 38 -11.38 9.13 5.33
C PRO A 38 -12.83 9.12 4.80
N PRO A 39 -13.56 7.99 4.94
CA PRO A 39 -14.99 7.93 4.65
C PRO A 39 -15.74 9.13 5.25
N LEU A 40 -16.73 9.66 4.51
CA LEU A 40 -17.49 10.80 4.99
C LEU A 40 -18.43 10.35 6.13
N PRO A 41 -18.54 11.15 7.21
CA PRO A 41 -19.45 10.86 8.32
C PRO A 41 -20.89 11.09 7.86
N GLU A 42 -21.63 10.01 7.62
CA GLU A 42 -23.04 9.97 7.18
C GLU A 42 -23.32 10.47 5.75
N LEU A 43 -23.61 9.52 4.86
CA LEU A 43 -24.17 9.80 3.54
C LEU A 43 -25.61 9.27 3.48
N PRO A 44 -26.64 10.13 3.56
CA PRO A 44 -27.95 9.79 3.00
C PRO A 44 -27.76 9.40 1.53
N GLN A 45 -28.46 8.35 1.05
CA GLN A 45 -28.31 7.86 -0.33
C GLN A 45 -28.53 8.94 -1.40
N ASN A 46 -29.29 10.01 -1.06
CA ASN A 46 -29.61 11.13 -1.95
C ASN A 46 -29.07 12.47 -1.42
N ALA A 47 -27.88 12.48 -0.84
CA ALA A 47 -27.24 13.73 -0.42
C ALA A 47 -26.93 14.63 -1.62
N GLN A 48 -27.41 15.88 -1.58
CA GLN A 48 -27.06 16.88 -2.60
C GLN A 48 -25.54 17.15 -2.58
N GLN A 49 -24.93 17.41 -3.75
CA GLN A 49 -23.50 17.68 -3.88
C GLN A 49 -23.01 18.79 -2.93
N ALA A 50 -23.82 19.83 -2.72
CA ALA A 50 -23.52 20.91 -1.78
C ALA A 50 -23.35 20.42 -0.33
N PHE A 51 -24.10 19.39 0.08
CA PHE A 51 -23.94 18.76 1.39
C PHE A 51 -22.66 17.92 1.46
N VAL A 52 -22.32 17.18 0.40
CA VAL A 52 -21.06 16.43 0.30
C VAL A 52 -19.85 17.38 0.40
N ASP A 53 -19.87 18.49 -0.33
CA ASP A 53 -18.80 19.49 -0.29
C ASP A 53 -18.70 20.17 1.08
N PHE A 54 -19.83 20.33 1.76
CA PHE A 54 -19.87 20.80 3.14
C PHE A 54 -19.25 19.80 4.12
N GLN A 55 -19.58 18.51 3.99
CA GLN A 55 -18.99 17.44 4.80
C GLN A 55 -17.48 17.34 4.59
N ARG A 56 -16.99 17.49 3.35
CA ARG A 56 -15.54 17.46 3.07
C ARG A 56 -14.76 18.51 3.87
N LYS A 57 -15.37 19.64 4.22
CA LYS A 57 -14.74 20.69 5.04
C LYS A 57 -14.57 20.31 6.50
N SER A 58 -15.26 19.29 7.00
CA SER A 58 -15.10 18.82 8.38
C SER A 58 -13.94 17.85 8.57
N ARG A 59 -13.36 17.35 7.47
CA ARG A 59 -12.22 16.42 7.52
C ARG A 59 -11.00 17.10 8.14
N THR A 60 -10.46 16.44 9.14
CA THR A 60 -9.16 16.73 9.75
C THR A 60 -8.24 15.52 9.53
N ASN A 61 -6.92 15.74 9.51
CA ASN A 61 -5.95 14.68 9.25
C ASN A 61 -4.92 14.55 10.38
N PHE A 62 -5.32 13.88 11.48
CA PHE A 62 -4.40 13.50 12.54
C PHE A 62 -3.64 12.22 12.20
N CYS A 63 -4.22 11.31 11.41
CA CYS A 63 -3.59 10.05 11.00
C CYS A 63 -2.24 10.28 10.32
N GLN A 64 -2.14 11.24 9.40
CA GLN A 64 -0.87 11.60 8.76
C GLN A 64 0.17 12.11 9.75
N LEU A 65 -0.25 12.98 10.68
CA LEU A 65 0.63 13.57 11.67
C LEU A 65 1.23 12.48 12.57
N ILE A 66 0.40 11.52 13.01
CA ILE A 66 0.80 10.40 13.86
C ILE A 66 1.83 9.53 13.13
N SER A 67 1.54 9.07 11.92
CA SER A 67 2.50 8.26 11.15
C SER A 67 3.81 9.02 10.90
N ASN A 68 3.73 10.30 10.49
CA ASN A 68 4.92 11.08 10.15
C ASN A 68 5.80 11.38 11.38
N ALA A 69 5.22 11.54 12.57
CA ALA A 69 5.99 11.76 13.79
C ALA A 69 6.99 10.63 14.04
N SER A 70 6.59 9.37 13.82
CA SER A 70 7.46 8.20 13.90
C SER A 70 8.44 8.13 12.72
N VAL A 71 7.96 8.31 11.48
CA VAL A 71 8.80 8.27 10.26
C VAL A 71 9.94 9.29 10.29
N HIS A 72 9.71 10.50 10.82
CA HIS A 72 10.75 11.53 10.88
C HIS A 72 11.92 11.19 11.80
N ARG A 73 11.70 10.28 12.77
CA ARG A 73 12.72 9.82 13.73
C ARG A 73 13.45 8.56 13.27
N LEU A 74 12.89 7.83 12.31
CA LEU A 74 13.51 6.63 11.76
C LEU A 74 14.56 6.98 10.70
N PHE A 75 15.78 6.49 10.92
CA PHE A 75 16.90 6.63 10.00
C PHE A 75 17.89 5.48 10.23
N ALA A 76 18.33 4.82 9.15
CA ALA A 76 19.42 3.87 9.20
C ALA A 76 20.75 4.63 9.37
N LEU A 77 21.40 4.47 10.52
CA LEU A 77 22.66 5.17 10.84
C LEU A 77 23.88 4.50 10.20
N GLY A 78 23.79 3.19 9.94
CA GLY A 78 24.85 2.38 9.36
C GLY A 78 24.35 0.94 9.22
N VAL A 79 25.14 0.12 8.52
CA VAL A 79 24.89 -1.31 8.38
C VAL A 79 25.99 -2.05 9.11
N THR A 80 25.62 -3.05 9.91
CA THR A 80 26.56 -3.93 10.61
C THR A 80 26.48 -5.34 10.05
N GLY A 81 27.60 -6.06 10.09
CA GLY A 81 27.64 -7.49 9.83
C GLY A 81 27.03 -8.31 10.98
N PRO A 82 26.98 -9.65 10.84
CA PRO A 82 26.48 -10.55 11.88
C PRO A 82 27.30 -10.51 13.18
N ASP A 83 28.56 -10.08 13.10
CA ASP A 83 29.48 -9.86 14.22
C ASP A 83 29.25 -8.52 14.95
N GLY A 84 28.35 -7.68 14.43
CA GLY A 84 28.06 -6.36 14.98
C GLY A 84 29.04 -5.28 14.53
N GLU A 85 30.07 -5.62 13.75
CA GLU A 85 31.03 -4.66 13.23
C GLU A 85 30.46 -3.92 12.00
N PRO A 86 30.87 -2.68 11.74
CA PRO A 86 30.43 -1.94 10.56
C PRO A 86 30.74 -2.68 9.24
N ASP A 87 29.73 -2.83 8.39
CA ASP A 87 29.91 -3.38 7.03
C ASP A 87 30.01 -2.22 6.01
N ASP A 88 31.25 -1.86 5.68
CA ASP A 88 31.57 -0.80 4.71
C ASP A 88 31.04 -1.12 3.31
N ARG A 89 30.98 -2.40 2.92
CA ARG A 89 30.53 -2.80 1.59
C ARG A 89 29.02 -2.66 1.48
N ALA A 90 28.28 -3.11 2.48
CA ALA A 90 26.83 -2.92 2.56
C ALA A 90 26.47 -1.44 2.68
N SER A 91 27.20 -0.67 3.49
CA SER A 91 27.04 0.78 3.62
C SER A 91 27.28 1.51 2.28
N ARG A 92 28.28 1.09 1.50
CA ARG A 92 28.50 1.62 0.15
C ARG A 92 27.34 1.30 -0.79
N TRP A 93 26.77 0.09 -0.74
CA TRP A 93 25.60 -0.26 -1.56
C TRP A 93 24.36 0.53 -1.16
N TRP A 94 24.17 0.76 0.14
CA TRP A 94 23.11 1.61 0.67
C TRP A 94 23.18 3.03 0.07
N GLN A 95 24.36 3.64 0.11
CA GLN A 95 24.62 4.96 -0.47
C GLN A 95 24.42 4.98 -1.99
N ALA A 96 24.96 3.99 -2.70
CA ALA A 96 24.88 3.94 -4.15
C ALA A 96 23.44 3.77 -4.67
N ASN A 97 22.57 3.14 -3.88
CA ASN A 97 21.12 3.06 -4.16
C ASN A 97 20.33 4.30 -3.68
N ARG A 98 21.01 5.29 -3.11
CA ARG A 98 20.46 6.54 -2.56
C ARG A 98 19.45 6.29 -1.44
N LEU A 99 19.65 5.22 -0.67
CA LEU A 99 18.70 4.80 0.37
C LEU A 99 18.61 5.80 1.52
N ASP A 100 19.61 6.64 1.77
CA ASP A 100 19.51 7.76 2.71
C ASP A 100 18.29 8.65 2.45
N SER A 101 18.04 8.94 1.17
CA SER A 101 16.91 9.75 0.71
C SER A 101 15.62 8.94 0.53
N ARG A 102 15.74 7.63 0.23
CA ARG A 102 14.62 6.78 -0.17
C ARG A 102 14.04 5.92 0.94
N GLN A 103 14.78 5.64 2.02
CA GLN A 103 14.34 4.80 3.15
C GLN A 103 13.03 5.30 3.77
N LYS A 104 12.82 6.63 3.80
CA LYS A 104 11.59 7.24 4.33
C LYS A 104 10.36 6.89 3.51
N LEU A 105 10.50 6.46 2.24
CA LEU A 105 9.39 5.95 1.45
C LEU A 105 8.89 4.61 2.04
N VAL A 106 9.82 3.71 2.36
CA VAL A 106 9.53 2.40 2.95
C VAL A 106 8.97 2.56 4.37
N PHE A 107 9.63 3.35 5.21
CA PHE A 107 9.15 3.59 6.58
C PHE A 107 7.78 4.25 6.59
N ARG A 108 7.50 5.16 5.65
CA ARG A 108 6.16 5.74 5.52
C ARG A 108 5.13 4.71 5.11
N ALA A 109 5.43 3.83 4.18
CA ALA A 109 4.52 2.73 3.80
C ALA A 109 4.26 1.81 5.00
N ALA A 110 5.29 1.43 5.76
CA ALA A 110 5.15 0.64 6.97
C ALA A 110 4.25 1.33 8.02
N MET A 111 4.47 2.63 8.28
CA MET A 111 3.71 3.37 9.28
C MET A 111 2.29 3.77 8.86
N SER A 112 2.00 3.84 7.55
CA SER A 112 0.69 4.24 7.04
C SER A 112 -0.16 3.08 6.52
N GLN A 113 0.46 1.96 6.16
CA GLN A 113 -0.18 0.80 5.54
C GLN A 113 0.31 -0.53 6.12
N ALA A 114 0.82 -0.50 7.35
CA ALA A 114 1.35 -1.63 8.13
C ALA A 114 2.67 -2.23 7.65
N THR A 115 2.95 -2.20 6.36
CA THR A 115 4.16 -2.82 5.80
C THR A 115 4.70 -2.03 4.60
N GLY A 116 6.02 -2.06 4.44
CA GLY A 116 6.74 -1.60 3.26
C GLY A 116 7.72 -2.67 2.82
N TYR A 117 8.22 -2.60 1.59
CA TYR A 117 9.15 -3.60 1.09
C TYR A 117 10.39 -2.94 0.47
N MET A 118 11.51 -3.65 0.49
CA MET A 118 12.64 -3.39 -0.38
C MET A 118 12.96 -4.65 -1.18
N MET A 119 13.20 -4.51 -2.48
CA MET A 119 13.62 -5.60 -3.33
C MET A 119 15.08 -5.41 -3.74
N VAL A 120 15.83 -6.51 -3.74
CA VAL A 120 17.23 -6.56 -4.19
C VAL A 120 17.29 -7.30 -5.52
N GLY A 121 17.97 -6.71 -6.51
CA GLY A 121 18.20 -7.33 -7.81
C GLY A 121 19.46 -6.80 -8.48
N PRO A 122 19.81 -7.33 -9.67
CA PRO A 122 20.98 -6.87 -10.41
C PRO A 122 20.76 -5.48 -11.00
N HIS A 123 21.73 -4.57 -10.83
CA HIS A 123 21.67 -3.25 -11.46
C HIS A 123 21.92 -3.36 -12.97
N PRO A 124 21.09 -2.74 -13.83
CA PRO A 124 21.13 -2.97 -15.28
C PRO A 124 22.38 -2.43 -16.00
N ARG A 125 23.14 -1.55 -15.35
CA ARG A 125 24.27 -0.82 -15.97
C ARG A 125 25.54 -0.73 -15.13
N ARG A 126 25.48 -1.12 -13.86
CA ARG A 126 26.55 -0.87 -12.89
C ARG A 126 27.11 -2.22 -12.50
N THR A 127 28.43 -2.34 -12.57
CA THR A 127 29.15 -3.59 -12.32
C THR A 127 30.16 -3.33 -11.21
N GLU A 128 30.36 -4.33 -10.36
CA GLU A 128 31.38 -4.34 -9.32
C GLU A 128 32.74 -4.77 -9.89
N ASP A 129 33.81 -4.59 -9.12
CA ASP A 129 35.18 -4.93 -9.54
C ASP A 129 35.36 -6.43 -9.86
N ASN A 130 34.49 -7.28 -9.30
CA ASN A 130 34.46 -8.72 -9.59
C ASN A 130 33.70 -9.08 -10.88
N GLY A 131 33.31 -8.08 -11.69
CA GLY A 131 32.60 -8.28 -12.97
C GLY A 131 31.11 -8.60 -12.84
N ARG A 132 30.55 -8.65 -11.62
CA ARG A 132 29.12 -8.93 -11.39
C ARG A 132 28.29 -7.64 -11.34
N PRO A 133 27.00 -7.68 -11.72
CA PRO A 133 26.12 -6.53 -11.54
C PRO A 133 26.09 -6.07 -10.08
N SER A 134 26.18 -4.77 -9.88
CA SER A 134 26.06 -4.17 -8.55
C SER A 134 24.63 -4.34 -8.02
N PRO A 135 24.41 -4.52 -6.70
CA PRO A 135 23.08 -4.60 -6.14
C PRO A 135 22.25 -3.33 -6.39
N LEU A 136 21.07 -3.51 -6.98
CA LEU A 136 20.01 -2.52 -7.08
C LEU A 136 18.98 -2.81 -5.99
N ILE A 137 18.78 -1.84 -5.10
CA ILE A 137 17.81 -1.92 -4.01
C ILE A 137 16.69 -0.91 -4.30
N THR A 138 15.47 -1.41 -4.45
CA THR A 138 14.30 -0.60 -4.77
C THR A 138 13.26 -0.64 -3.66
N PRO A 139 12.78 0.52 -3.16
CA PRO A 139 11.57 0.59 -2.35
C PRO A 139 10.36 0.10 -3.15
N GLU A 140 9.59 -0.81 -2.58
CA GLU A 140 8.41 -1.38 -3.23
C GLU A 140 7.14 -1.13 -2.41
N HIS A 141 6.02 -0.96 -3.11
CA HIS A 141 4.74 -0.69 -2.47
C HIS A 141 4.08 -1.99 -1.97
N PRO A 142 3.43 -2.00 -0.79
CA PRO A 142 2.69 -3.18 -0.30
C PRO A 142 1.48 -3.59 -1.16
N ARG A 143 1.17 -2.88 -2.23
CA ARG A 143 0.11 -3.26 -3.17
C ARG A 143 0.62 -4.21 -4.25
N GLU A 144 1.93 -4.24 -4.42
CA GLU A 144 2.62 -4.94 -5.50
C GLU A 144 3.46 -6.09 -4.94
N CYS A 145 3.87 -6.03 -3.67
CA CYS A 145 4.80 -6.99 -3.09
C CYS A 145 4.24 -7.67 -1.86
N ILE A 146 4.33 -9.01 -1.74
CA ILE A 146 3.94 -9.78 -0.54
C ILE A 146 4.97 -10.89 -0.27
N VAL A 147 5.18 -11.22 0.99
CA VAL A 147 6.04 -12.34 1.43
C VAL A 147 5.18 -13.34 2.20
N GLU A 148 5.43 -14.63 1.99
CA GLU A 148 5.00 -15.72 2.86
C GLU A 148 6.17 -16.17 3.72
N TYR A 149 5.87 -16.49 4.96
CA TYR A 149 6.85 -16.95 5.94
C TYR A 149 6.64 -18.44 6.20
N ASP A 150 7.74 -19.15 6.42
CA ASP A 150 7.72 -20.52 6.88
C ASP A 150 7.09 -20.57 8.30
N PRO A 151 6.02 -21.33 8.52
CA PRO A 151 5.36 -21.42 9.83
C PRO A 151 6.23 -22.08 10.92
N GLU A 152 7.25 -22.87 10.55
CA GLU A 152 8.12 -23.55 11.52
C GLU A 152 9.26 -22.66 11.99
N THR A 153 9.90 -21.94 11.07
CA THR A 153 11.09 -21.12 11.34
C THR A 153 10.76 -19.63 11.52
N GLY A 154 9.65 -19.16 10.94
CA GLY A 154 9.32 -17.75 10.86
C GLY A 154 10.17 -16.96 9.86
N GLU A 155 10.97 -17.64 9.04
CA GLU A 155 11.83 -16.99 8.03
C GLU A 155 11.05 -16.73 6.72
N PRO A 156 11.41 -15.67 5.96
CA PRO A 156 10.84 -15.44 4.63
C PRO A 156 11.04 -16.66 3.72
N TYR A 157 9.95 -17.24 3.25
CA TYR A 157 9.99 -18.46 2.42
C TYR A 157 9.84 -18.16 0.93
N VAL A 158 8.75 -17.47 0.56
CA VAL A 158 8.47 -17.12 -0.84
C VAL A 158 7.93 -15.69 -0.93
N GLY A 159 8.51 -14.90 -1.83
CA GLY A 159 8.03 -13.56 -2.18
C GLY A 159 7.26 -13.53 -3.49
N LEU A 160 6.37 -12.56 -3.64
CA LEU A 160 5.74 -12.20 -4.91
C LEU A 160 5.83 -10.70 -5.09
N LYS A 161 6.39 -10.27 -6.22
CA LYS A 161 6.23 -8.91 -6.77
C LYS A 161 5.35 -8.98 -8.00
N ALA A 162 4.31 -8.15 -8.09
CA ALA A 162 3.39 -8.10 -9.21
C ALA A 162 3.00 -6.65 -9.55
N ILE A 163 3.21 -6.26 -10.80
CA ILE A 163 2.96 -4.91 -11.30
C ILE A 163 2.19 -4.95 -12.61
N ARG A 164 1.42 -3.91 -12.90
CA ARG A 164 0.93 -3.64 -14.25
C ARG A 164 1.90 -2.67 -14.92
N ASN A 165 2.36 -3.01 -16.11
CA ASN A 165 3.15 -2.10 -16.92
C ASN A 165 2.22 -1.20 -17.74
N ASP A 166 2.31 0.11 -17.51
CA ASP A 166 1.49 1.10 -18.22
C ASP A 166 1.87 1.28 -19.69
N ILE A 167 3.08 0.87 -20.09
CA ILE A 167 3.59 1.07 -21.44
C ILE A 167 2.97 0.04 -22.41
N ASP A 168 3.00 -1.24 -22.05
CA ASP A 168 2.52 -2.33 -22.91
C ASP A 168 1.10 -2.83 -22.53
N GLY A 169 0.63 -2.50 -21.32
CA GLY A 169 -0.67 -2.89 -20.79
C GLY A 169 -0.73 -4.30 -20.22
N TYR A 170 0.40 -5.00 -20.07
CA TYR A 170 0.47 -6.34 -19.48
C TYR A 170 0.76 -6.29 -17.98
N GLY A 171 0.36 -7.35 -17.29
CA GLY A 171 0.81 -7.63 -15.93
C GLY A 171 2.12 -8.41 -15.95
N TYR A 172 3.02 -8.07 -15.04
CA TYR A 172 4.26 -8.80 -14.77
C TYR A 172 4.29 -9.23 -13.32
N ALA A 173 4.76 -10.45 -13.09
CA ALA A 173 4.93 -10.98 -11.75
C ALA A 173 6.24 -11.75 -11.63
N TRP A 174 6.84 -11.74 -10.44
CA TRP A 174 8.02 -12.51 -10.09
C TRP A 174 7.74 -13.24 -8.80
N VAL A 175 7.76 -14.58 -8.86
CA VAL A 175 7.80 -15.43 -7.67
C VAL A 175 9.26 -15.57 -7.28
N LEU A 176 9.57 -15.28 -6.02
CA LEU A 176 10.92 -15.08 -5.51
C LEU A 176 11.19 -16.12 -4.41
N TYR A 177 12.13 -17.01 -4.66
CA TYR A 177 12.71 -17.90 -3.66
C TYR A 177 14.05 -17.33 -3.19
N ASP A 178 14.76 -18.08 -2.35
CA ASP A 178 16.06 -17.72 -1.78
C ASP A 178 17.24 -17.87 -2.76
N ASP A 179 17.09 -18.75 -3.75
CA ASP A 179 18.11 -19.03 -4.78
C ASP A 179 17.63 -18.76 -6.22
N THR A 180 16.32 -18.62 -6.44
CA THR A 180 15.73 -18.62 -7.79
C THR A 180 14.53 -17.69 -7.87
N ARG A 181 14.31 -17.09 -9.04
CA ARG A 181 13.07 -16.36 -9.33
C ARG A 181 12.40 -16.84 -10.61
N PHE A 182 11.08 -16.77 -10.64
CA PHE A 182 10.25 -17.20 -11.77
C PHE A 182 9.47 -16.00 -12.31
N PRO A 183 9.82 -15.46 -13.50
CA PRO A 183 9.11 -14.36 -14.12
C PRO A 183 7.87 -14.84 -14.91
N TYR A 184 6.77 -14.11 -14.73
CA TYR A 184 5.49 -14.35 -15.40
C TYR A 184 4.97 -13.07 -16.07
N ARG A 185 4.21 -13.27 -17.15
CA ARG A 185 3.45 -12.22 -17.83
C ARG A 185 1.99 -12.63 -17.94
N THR A 186 1.07 -11.67 -17.95
CA THR A 186 -0.32 -11.97 -18.30
C THR A 186 -0.44 -12.36 -19.78
N ARG A 187 -1.28 -13.34 -20.12
CA ARG A 187 -1.50 -13.75 -21.52
C ARG A 187 -2.13 -12.65 -22.37
N GLU A 188 -2.99 -11.86 -21.73
CA GLU A 188 -3.69 -10.73 -22.35
C GLU A 188 -3.37 -9.43 -21.60
N ARG A 189 -3.65 -8.30 -22.26
CA ARG A 189 -3.61 -7.00 -21.61
C ARG A 189 -4.66 -6.93 -20.51
N CYS A 190 -4.30 -6.36 -19.37
CA CYS A 190 -5.19 -6.24 -18.23
C CYS A 190 -5.53 -4.79 -17.91
N GLY A 191 -6.73 -4.60 -17.32
CA GLY A 191 -7.13 -3.31 -16.75
C GLY A 191 -6.33 -2.97 -15.48
N SER A 192 -6.85 -2.06 -14.66
CA SER A 192 -6.19 -1.63 -13.42
C SER A 192 -5.94 -2.74 -12.39
N ARG A 193 -6.64 -3.87 -12.51
CA ARG A 193 -6.51 -5.03 -11.61
C ARG A 193 -5.87 -6.20 -12.35
N LEU A 194 -4.78 -6.72 -11.80
CA LEU A 194 -4.13 -7.93 -12.29
C LEU A 194 -5.05 -9.14 -12.09
N PRO A 195 -5.24 -10.00 -13.11
CA PRO A 195 -6.02 -11.24 -13.00
C PRO A 195 -5.25 -12.33 -12.23
N TRP A 196 -5.94 -13.18 -11.48
CA TRP A 196 -5.33 -14.28 -10.68
C TRP A 196 -6.03 -15.61 -10.93
N GLY A 197 -6.38 -15.86 -12.19
CA GLY A 197 -6.94 -17.13 -12.65
C GLY A 197 -5.85 -18.07 -13.19
N PRO A 198 -6.11 -19.39 -13.21
CA PRO A 198 -5.14 -20.41 -13.66
C PRO A 198 -4.70 -20.27 -15.13
N ASP A 199 -5.47 -19.55 -15.94
CA ASP A 199 -5.18 -19.29 -17.35
C ASP A 199 -4.77 -17.84 -17.64
N SER A 200 -4.59 -17.03 -16.59
CA SER A 200 -4.31 -15.60 -16.76
C SER A 200 -2.85 -15.29 -17.06
N TRP A 201 -1.94 -16.19 -16.70
CA TRP A 201 -0.49 -15.97 -16.79
C TRP A 201 0.18 -17.01 -17.68
N GLU A 202 1.35 -16.62 -18.16
CA GLU A 202 2.32 -17.46 -18.84
C GLU A 202 3.70 -17.21 -18.23
N TYR A 203 4.47 -18.28 -18.09
CA TYR A 203 5.86 -18.20 -17.69
C TYR A 203 6.70 -17.64 -18.85
N ILE A 204 7.59 -16.68 -18.55
CA ILE A 204 8.42 -16.00 -19.56
C ILE A 204 9.92 -16.17 -19.31
N GLY A 205 10.30 -17.07 -18.40
CA GLY A 205 11.71 -17.34 -18.12
C GLY A 205 12.38 -18.09 -19.27
N THR A 206 13.72 -18.07 -19.28
CA THR A 206 14.52 -18.68 -20.35
C THR A 206 14.66 -20.19 -20.17
N THR A 207 14.57 -20.67 -18.93
CA THR A 207 14.72 -22.06 -18.50
C THR A 207 13.54 -22.45 -17.63
N ASP A 208 13.12 -23.71 -17.65
CA ASP A 208 12.01 -24.19 -16.82
C ASP A 208 12.35 -24.16 -15.31
N ASP A 209 13.64 -24.19 -14.97
CA ASP A 209 14.14 -24.15 -13.59
C ASP A 209 14.18 -22.74 -12.96
N GLY A 210 13.67 -21.71 -13.65
CA GLY A 210 13.73 -20.33 -13.15
C GLY A 210 15.06 -19.63 -13.46
N GLU A 211 15.17 -18.39 -12.98
CA GLU A 211 16.38 -17.57 -13.09
C GLU A 211 17.15 -17.59 -11.75
N PRO A 212 18.33 -18.25 -11.68
CA PRO A 212 19.06 -18.42 -10.43
C PRO A 212 19.77 -17.14 -9.99
N HIS A 213 19.99 -17.01 -8.67
CA HIS A 213 20.78 -15.98 -8.02
C HIS A 213 21.43 -16.49 -6.72
N ASP A 214 22.51 -15.85 -6.29
CA ASP A 214 23.38 -16.32 -5.19
C ASP A 214 23.21 -15.54 -3.88
N LEU A 215 21.98 -15.09 -3.58
CA LEU A 215 21.68 -14.31 -2.38
C LEU A 215 21.52 -15.17 -1.12
N GLY A 216 21.07 -16.42 -1.26
CA GLY A 216 20.78 -17.33 -0.14
C GLY A 216 19.63 -16.85 0.76
N MET A 217 18.85 -15.88 0.29
CA MET A 217 17.74 -15.24 0.98
C MET A 217 16.77 -14.71 -0.09
N VAL A 218 15.48 -14.63 0.24
CA VAL A 218 14.46 -14.08 -0.66
C VAL A 218 14.80 -12.64 -1.05
N GLN A 219 14.74 -12.33 -2.35
CA GLN A 219 15.05 -10.99 -2.90
C GLN A 219 14.20 -9.85 -2.33
N LEU A 220 13.06 -10.17 -1.73
CA LEU A 220 12.06 -9.24 -1.23
C LEU A 220 12.07 -9.22 0.30
N VAL A 221 12.51 -8.10 0.87
CA VAL A 221 12.59 -7.89 2.32
C VAL A 221 11.41 -7.07 2.79
N GLU A 222 10.66 -7.61 3.75
CA GLU A 222 9.53 -6.95 4.39
C GLU A 222 9.99 -6.06 5.55
N PHE A 223 9.52 -4.81 5.54
CA PHE A 223 9.62 -3.83 6.61
C PHE A 223 8.23 -3.65 7.23
N ALA A 224 7.81 -4.63 8.02
CA ALA A 224 6.57 -4.55 8.78
C ALA A 224 6.71 -3.56 9.95
N ARG A 225 5.66 -2.81 10.26
CA ARG A 225 5.57 -2.15 11.57
C ARG A 225 5.45 -3.27 12.61
N MET A 226 6.39 -3.30 13.56
CA MET A 226 6.54 -4.36 14.56
C MET A 226 5.18 -4.74 15.16
N PRO A 227 4.63 -5.92 14.80
CA PRO A 227 3.42 -6.41 15.41
C PRO A 227 3.74 -6.93 16.82
N ASP A 228 2.74 -6.95 17.69
CA ASP A 228 2.83 -7.75 18.92
C ASP A 228 2.90 -9.25 18.56
N LEU A 229 3.38 -10.07 19.48
CA LEU A 229 3.61 -11.49 19.22
C LEU A 229 2.33 -12.20 18.75
N GLY A 230 2.35 -12.70 17.51
CA GLY A 230 1.23 -13.43 16.90
C GLY A 230 0.14 -12.55 16.27
N GLU A 231 0.32 -11.23 16.26
CA GLU A 231 -0.60 -10.29 15.64
C GLU A 231 -0.16 -9.89 14.23
N ASP A 232 -1.13 -9.48 13.41
CA ASP A 232 -0.83 -8.88 12.10
C ASP A 232 -0.35 -7.44 12.27
N PRO A 233 0.59 -6.96 11.41
CA PRO A 233 1.00 -5.58 11.44
C PRO A 233 -0.18 -4.66 11.07
N THR A 234 -0.28 -3.52 11.76
CA THR A 234 -1.31 -2.49 11.54
C THR A 234 -0.66 -1.12 11.39
N PRO A 235 -1.27 -0.14 10.71
CA PRO A 235 -0.68 1.20 10.61
C PRO A 235 -0.59 1.87 11.99
N GLU A 236 0.30 2.86 12.11
CA GLU A 236 0.59 3.54 13.38
C GLU A 236 -0.65 4.21 14.00
N PHE A 237 -1.56 4.71 13.14
CA PHE A 237 -2.80 5.36 13.58
C PHE A 237 -3.97 4.40 13.78
N ALA A 238 -3.79 3.07 13.64
CA ALA A 238 -4.88 2.09 13.70
C ALA A 238 -5.73 2.27 14.98
N GLY A 239 -5.08 2.44 16.14
CA GLY A 239 -5.75 2.62 17.42
C GLY A 239 -6.51 3.94 17.60
N VAL A 240 -6.41 4.88 16.65
CA VAL A 240 -7.06 6.20 16.72
C VAL A 240 -8.01 6.47 15.57
N VAL A 241 -8.26 5.51 14.68
CA VAL A 241 -9.21 5.65 13.55
C VAL A 241 -10.58 6.12 14.05
N ASP A 242 -11.12 5.48 15.09
CA ASP A 242 -12.40 5.87 15.68
C ASP A 242 -12.37 7.26 16.33
N ILE A 243 -11.21 7.69 16.86
CA ILE A 243 -11.05 9.06 17.38
C ILE A 243 -11.10 10.05 16.22
N GLN A 244 -10.39 9.76 15.13
CA GLN A 244 -10.37 10.58 13.92
C GLN A 244 -11.79 10.78 13.36
N ASP A 245 -12.59 9.72 13.31
CA ASP A 245 -13.97 9.78 12.82
C ASP A 245 -14.89 10.56 13.76
N ARG A 246 -14.76 10.37 15.07
CA ARG A 246 -15.47 11.17 16.08
C ARG A 246 -15.15 12.66 15.97
N VAL A 247 -13.88 13.01 15.72
CA VAL A 247 -13.48 14.41 15.54
C VAL A 247 -14.10 14.98 14.26
N ASN A 248 -14.03 14.26 13.14
CA ASN A 248 -14.64 14.69 11.88
C ASN A 248 -16.16 14.91 12.00
N MET A 249 -16.86 13.99 12.68
CA MET A 249 -18.29 14.10 12.98
C MET A 249 -18.59 15.30 13.90
N GLY A 250 -17.82 15.46 14.97
CA GLY A 250 -17.99 16.58 15.90
C GLY A 250 -17.74 17.95 15.26
N ILE A 251 -16.82 18.05 14.29
CA ILE A 251 -16.61 19.27 13.49
C ILE A 251 -17.81 19.50 12.57
N LEU A 252 -18.29 18.46 11.86
CA LEU A 252 -19.45 18.56 10.98
C LEU A 252 -20.68 19.09 11.72
N ASN A 253 -20.99 18.50 12.88
CA ASN A 253 -22.15 18.88 13.69
C ASN A 253 -22.05 20.34 14.17
N ARG A 254 -20.86 20.80 14.57
CA ARG A 254 -20.64 22.21 14.94
C ARG A 254 -20.79 23.16 13.76
N MET A 255 -20.26 22.80 12.59
CA MET A 255 -20.43 23.59 11.38
C MET A 255 -21.89 23.69 10.98
N ALA A 256 -22.64 22.58 11.05
CA ALA A 256 -24.06 22.55 10.73
C ALA A 256 -24.87 23.41 11.71
N ALA A 257 -24.66 23.24 13.02
CA ALA A 257 -25.31 24.04 14.06
C ALA A 257 -25.04 25.55 13.88
N SER A 258 -23.79 25.93 13.57
CA SER A 258 -23.42 27.32 13.30
C SER A 258 -24.20 27.90 12.11
N ARG A 259 -24.32 27.14 11.01
CA ARG A 259 -25.12 27.58 9.85
C ARG A 259 -26.60 27.71 10.17
N TYR A 260 -27.20 26.71 10.82
CA TYR A 260 -28.62 26.77 11.18
C TYR A 260 -28.92 27.89 12.18
N SER A 261 -28.02 28.15 13.15
CA SER A 261 -28.15 29.27 14.07
C SER A 261 -27.97 30.64 13.39
N GLY A 262 -27.17 30.71 12.32
CA GLY A 262 -26.96 31.93 11.54
C GLY A 262 -28.22 32.38 10.78
N PHE A 263 -29.09 31.45 10.40
CA PHE A 263 -30.36 31.73 9.71
C PHE A 263 -31.55 31.42 10.63
N ARG A 264 -31.98 32.40 11.43
CA ARG A 264 -33.19 32.27 12.26
C ARG A 264 -34.39 31.92 11.39
N GLN A 265 -34.93 30.72 11.56
CA GLN A 265 -36.17 30.31 10.90
C GLN A 265 -37.33 31.12 11.46
N LYS A 266 -37.90 31.99 10.64
CA LYS A 266 -39.14 32.71 10.96
C LYS A 266 -40.31 31.86 10.47
N TRP A 267 -41.28 31.63 11.33
CA TRP A 267 -42.51 30.95 10.97
C TRP A 267 -43.69 31.91 11.16
N ILE A 268 -44.70 31.76 10.30
CA ILE A 268 -45.94 32.53 10.37
C ILE A 268 -47.08 31.52 10.39
N LYS A 269 -47.97 31.60 11.37
CA LYS A 269 -49.18 30.77 11.48
C LYS A 269 -50.41 31.66 11.35
N GLY A 270 -51.37 31.28 10.52
CA GLY A 270 -52.64 32.01 10.35
C GLY A 270 -52.61 33.17 9.36
N HIS A 271 -51.51 33.41 8.63
CA HIS A 271 -51.48 34.44 7.59
C HIS A 271 -52.15 33.93 6.31
N LYS A 272 -53.21 34.63 5.88
CA LYS A 272 -53.81 34.45 4.55
C LYS A 272 -52.94 35.19 3.53
N PHE A 273 -52.18 34.44 2.73
CA PHE A 273 -51.46 35.02 1.60
C PHE A 273 -52.46 35.56 0.57
N ALA A 274 -52.25 36.79 0.11
CA ALA A 274 -53.05 37.35 -0.98
C ALA A 274 -52.81 36.50 -2.24
N LYS A 275 -53.84 35.80 -2.72
CA LYS A 275 -53.79 35.15 -4.02
C LYS A 275 -53.79 36.24 -5.09
N LYS A 276 -52.62 36.54 -5.65
CA LYS A 276 -52.54 37.18 -6.96
C LYS A 276 -52.60 36.06 -8.00
N VAL A 277 -53.71 36.00 -8.73
CA VAL A 277 -53.80 35.24 -9.98
C VAL A 277 -53.12 36.10 -11.04
N ASP A 278 -52.23 35.48 -11.81
CA ASP A 278 -51.57 36.12 -12.93
C ASP A 278 -52.63 36.42 -14.00
N PRO A 279 -52.84 37.68 -14.45
CA PRO A 279 -53.85 37.98 -15.46
C PRO A 279 -53.56 37.33 -16.83
N ALA A 280 -52.42 36.66 -17.02
CA ALA A 280 -52.07 35.93 -18.23
C ALA A 280 -52.22 34.39 -18.15
N THR A 281 -52.74 33.83 -17.03
CA THR A 281 -53.12 32.40 -16.93
C THR A 281 -54.43 32.22 -16.19
#